data_AF-A0A2H6KG59-F1
#
_entry.id   AF-A0A2H6KG59-F1
#
_cell.length_a   1.000
_cell.length_b   1.000
_cell.length_c   1.000
_cell.angle_alpha   90.00
_cell.angle_beta   90.00
_cell.angle_gamma   90.00
#
_symmetry.space_group_name_H-M   'P 1'
#
loop_
_entity.id
_entity.type
_entity.pdbx_description
1 polymer ?
#
loop_
_entity_poly.entity_id
_entity_poly.type
_entity_poly.pdbx_seq_one_letter_code
_entity_poly.pdbx_strand_id
1 'polypeptide(L)'
;MRSAPHISSTTYRAYALYSSSFAHAYLSWAVYLADRLWESLLKLHYDLENLQCHDSKSKPLHQCTKALPLLYQHGITPPDGTVQSSLTCSAAVTKLGDVVAGKPIASLMTAMDEFLYRIRAPFLYTITALWLIATLYILHSLLYRMDVLRIRSHLLTTRASHLIDVKALLAGSRRMLSLYKDVDYFDDDLHS
;
A
#
# COMPACT_ATOMS: atom_id res chain seq x y z
N MET A 1 -16.83 33.70 24.34
CA MET A 1 -16.01 33.53 23.13
C MET A 1 -16.94 33.41 21.93
N ARG A 2 -16.93 34.39 21.03
CA ARG A 2 -17.70 34.32 19.77
C ARG A 2 -16.95 33.38 18.82
N SER A 3 -17.47 32.17 18.66
CA SER A 3 -17.02 31.25 17.61
C SER A 3 -17.30 31.89 16.25
N ALA A 4 -16.34 31.87 15.33
CA ALA A 4 -16.55 32.39 13.98
C ALA A 4 -17.71 31.62 13.29
N PRO A 5 -18.41 32.21 12.32
CA PRO A 5 -19.43 31.49 11.56
C PRO A 5 -18.73 30.40 10.74
N HIS A 6 -18.70 29.19 11.30
CA HIS A 6 -18.08 28.04 10.67
C HIS A 6 -19.14 27.29 9.87
N ILE A 7 -18.82 26.99 8.63
CA ILE A 7 -19.53 26.02 7.82
C ILE A 7 -19.35 24.65 8.49
N SER A 8 -20.44 23.95 8.75
CA SER A 8 -20.42 22.60 9.32
C SER A 8 -20.80 21.55 8.28
N SER A 9 -20.38 20.30 8.51
CA SER A 9 -20.92 19.16 7.79
C SER A 9 -22.33 18.85 8.28
N THR A 10 -23.23 18.43 7.39
CA THR A 10 -24.56 17.89 7.75
C THR A 10 -24.45 16.73 8.73
N THR A 11 -23.37 15.96 8.64
CA THR A 11 -23.14 14.77 9.46
C THR A 11 -22.46 15.10 10.79
N TYR A 12 -22.05 16.34 11.05
CA TYR A 12 -21.29 16.73 12.24
C TYR A 12 -21.96 16.25 13.54
N ARG A 13 -23.28 16.43 13.67
CA ARG A 13 -24.02 15.99 14.87
C ARG A 13 -24.05 14.47 15.01
N ALA A 14 -24.17 13.74 13.90
CA ALA A 14 -24.12 12.28 13.93
C ALA A 14 -22.71 11.78 14.31
N TYR A 15 -21.67 12.35 13.70
CA TYR A 15 -20.28 12.01 14.04
C TYR A 15 -19.96 12.33 15.50
N ALA A 16 -20.43 13.45 16.04
CA ALA A 16 -20.21 13.78 17.46
C ALA A 16 -20.76 12.70 18.42
N LEU A 17 -21.83 12.00 18.03
CA LEU A 17 -22.44 10.94 18.84
C LEU A 17 -21.83 9.56 18.59
N TYR A 18 -21.52 9.23 17.33
CA TYR A 18 -21.13 7.88 16.92
C TYR A 18 -19.62 7.69 16.74
N SER A 19 -18.83 8.77 16.68
CA SER A 19 -17.39 8.71 16.43
C SER A 19 -16.64 7.81 17.40
N SER A 20 -16.97 7.84 18.69
CA SER A 20 -16.25 7.06 19.71
C SER A 20 -16.49 5.56 19.55
N SER A 21 -17.70 5.16 19.15
CA SER A 21 -18.08 3.75 18.99
C SER A 21 -17.52 3.14 17.70
N PHE A 22 -17.41 3.92 16.63
CA PHE A 22 -17.03 3.43 15.29
C PHE A 22 -15.65 3.90 14.81
N ALA A 23 -14.78 4.36 15.71
CA ALA A 23 -13.46 4.88 15.38
C ALA A 23 -12.64 3.92 14.48
N HIS A 24 -12.72 2.62 14.74
CA HIS A 24 -12.01 1.58 13.97
C HIS A 24 -12.47 1.50 12.50
N ALA A 25 -13.75 1.74 12.22
CA ALA A 25 -14.27 1.76 10.86
C ALA A 25 -13.90 3.07 10.15
N TYR A 26 -13.96 4.22 10.84
CA TYR A 26 -13.62 5.50 10.21
C TYR A 26 -12.19 5.58 9.71
N LEU A 27 -11.26 4.88 10.35
CA LEU A 27 -9.85 4.92 9.98
C LEU A 27 -9.61 4.33 8.57
N SER A 28 -10.32 3.25 8.20
CA SER A 28 -10.21 2.68 6.85
C SER A 28 -10.85 3.56 5.79
N TRP A 29 -11.92 4.29 6.14
CA TRP A 29 -12.64 5.18 5.23
C TRP A 29 -11.99 6.56 5.08
N ALA A 30 -11.17 6.99 6.05
CA ALA A 30 -10.51 8.28 6.03
C ALA A 30 -9.71 8.51 4.74
N VAL A 31 -9.01 7.48 4.25
CA VAL A 31 -8.22 7.54 3.01
C VAL A 31 -9.06 7.93 1.81
N TYR A 32 -10.21 7.26 1.66
CA TYR A 32 -11.13 7.52 0.57
C TYR A 32 -11.83 8.86 0.74
N LEU A 33 -12.11 9.25 1.99
CA LEU A 33 -12.84 10.47 2.29
C LEU A 33 -12.09 11.75 1.90
N ALA A 34 -10.76 11.77 1.99
CA ALA A 34 -9.97 12.98 1.70
C ALA A 34 -10.02 13.36 0.22
N ASP A 35 -9.73 12.38 -0.64
CA ASP A 35 -9.76 12.55 -2.09
C ASP A 35 -11.19 12.83 -2.59
N ARG A 36 -12.17 12.12 -2.04
CA ARG A 36 -13.59 12.35 -2.34
C ARG A 36 -14.09 13.70 -1.86
N LEU A 37 -13.59 14.19 -0.73
CA LEU A 37 -13.90 15.54 -0.24
C LEU A 37 -13.37 16.58 -1.21
N TRP A 38 -12.13 16.42 -1.66
CA TRP A 38 -11.53 17.28 -2.67
C TRP A 38 -12.34 17.32 -3.96
N GLU A 39 -12.65 16.16 -4.55
CA GLU A 39 -13.48 16.07 -5.76
C GLU A 39 -14.87 16.71 -5.55
N SER A 40 -15.48 16.46 -4.38
CA SER A 40 -16.78 17.02 -4.03
C SER A 40 -16.73 18.55 -3.97
N LEU A 41 -15.69 19.13 -3.37
CA LEU A 41 -15.49 20.58 -3.30
C LEU A 41 -15.22 21.20 -4.68
N LEU A 42 -14.43 20.52 -5.52
CA LEU A 42 -14.14 20.96 -6.88
C LEU A 42 -15.43 20.97 -7.73
N LYS A 43 -16.23 19.91 -7.62
CA LYS A 43 -17.52 19.81 -8.31
C LYS A 43 -18.52 20.85 -7.80
N LEU A 44 -18.59 21.06 -6.48
CA LEU A 44 -19.41 22.11 -5.88
C LEU A 44 -19.00 23.50 -6.37
N HIS A 45 -17.70 23.77 -6.49
CA HIS A 45 -17.19 25.04 -7.03
C HIS A 45 -17.67 25.24 -8.48
N TYR A 46 -17.49 24.23 -9.34
CA TYR A 46 -17.93 24.27 -10.73
C TYR A 46 -19.45 24.44 -10.86
N ASP A 47 -20.23 23.73 -10.06
CA ASP A 47 -21.69 23.80 -10.09
C ASP A 47 -22.20 25.17 -9.57
N LEU A 48 -21.55 25.75 -8.56
CA LEU A 48 -21.84 27.10 -8.09
C LEU A 48 -21.43 28.18 -9.10
N GLU A 49 -20.31 28.00 -9.80
CA GLU A 49 -19.84 28.89 -10.86
C GLU A 49 -20.79 28.88 -12.06
N ASN A 50 -21.25 27.69 -12.49
CA ASN A 50 -22.20 27.52 -13.59
C ASN A 50 -23.60 28.02 -13.28
N LEU A 51 -24.06 27.80 -12.04
CA LEU A 51 -25.32 28.36 -11.58
C LEU A 51 -25.29 29.88 -11.51
N GLN A 52 -24.10 30.47 -11.67
CA GLN A 52 -23.76 31.88 -11.79
C GLN A 52 -24.97 32.69 -11.36
N CYS A 53 -25.04 32.99 -10.07
CA CYS A 53 -26.03 33.82 -9.38
C CYS A 53 -26.23 35.16 -10.13
N HIS A 54 -26.76 35.13 -11.34
CA HIS A 54 -26.59 36.17 -12.37
C HIS A 54 -27.42 37.39 -11.99
N ASP A 55 -28.57 37.14 -11.36
CA ASP A 55 -29.48 38.13 -10.77
C ASP A 55 -29.25 38.33 -9.26
N SER A 56 -28.24 37.68 -8.69
CA SER A 56 -28.07 37.53 -7.23
C SER A 56 -26.62 37.59 -6.75
N LYS A 57 -25.70 38.14 -7.55
CA LYS A 57 -24.27 38.33 -7.20
C LYS A 57 -24.04 39.14 -5.92
N SER A 58 -25.04 39.91 -5.47
CA SER A 58 -25.06 40.70 -4.23
C SER A 58 -26.01 40.12 -3.17
N LYS A 59 -26.84 39.14 -3.51
CA LYS A 59 -27.77 38.53 -2.57
C LYS A 59 -27.02 37.57 -1.66
N PRO A 60 -27.39 37.52 -0.37
CA PRO A 60 -26.82 36.57 0.56
C PRO A 60 -27.16 35.14 0.14
N LEU A 61 -26.28 34.20 0.47
CA LEU A 61 -26.35 32.79 0.04
C LEU A 61 -27.70 32.13 0.31
N HIS A 62 -28.36 32.48 1.42
CA HIS A 62 -29.67 31.93 1.81
C HIS A 62 -30.83 32.35 0.89
N GLN A 63 -30.70 33.46 0.15
CA GLN A 63 -31.71 33.91 -0.81
C GLN A 63 -31.55 33.24 -2.18
N CYS A 64 -30.45 32.51 -2.40
CA CYS A 64 -30.22 31.78 -3.63
C CYS A 64 -30.87 30.39 -3.53
N THR A 65 -32.09 30.28 -4.06
CA THR A 65 -32.89 29.04 -4.05
C THR A 65 -32.19 27.82 -4.66
N LYS A 66 -31.28 28.04 -5.62
CA LYS A 66 -30.52 26.95 -6.28
C LYS A 66 -29.19 26.62 -5.60
N ALA A 67 -28.60 27.55 -4.84
CA ALA A 67 -27.30 27.33 -4.20
C ALA A 67 -27.43 26.46 -2.95
N LEU A 68 -28.47 26.70 -2.14
CA LEU A 68 -28.66 25.99 -0.87
C LEU A 68 -28.84 24.47 -1.06
N PRO A 69 -29.65 23.96 -2.02
CA PRO A 69 -29.75 22.54 -2.30
C PRO A 69 -28.42 21.89 -2.71
N LEU A 70 -27.57 22.60 -3.47
CA LEU A 70 -26.25 22.08 -3.83
C LEU A 70 -25.33 21.94 -2.62
N LEU A 71 -25.31 22.93 -1.73
CA LEU A 71 -24.54 22.81 -0.49
C LEU A 71 -24.96 21.56 0.30
N TYR A 72 -26.27 21.35 0.46
CA TYR A 72 -26.78 20.16 1.13
C TYR A 72 -26.44 18.85 0.40
N GLN A 73 -26.50 18.84 -0.93
CA GLN A 73 -26.11 17.68 -1.75
C GLN A 73 -24.65 17.29 -1.54
N HIS A 74 -23.78 18.28 -1.36
CA HIS A 74 -22.36 18.09 -1.05
C HIS A 74 -22.08 17.94 0.46
N GLY A 75 -23.12 17.87 1.31
CA GLY A 75 -22.99 17.61 2.75
C GLY A 75 -22.57 18.83 3.57
N ILE A 76 -22.70 20.03 3.01
CA ILE A 76 -22.29 21.29 3.62
C ILE A 76 -23.52 22.03 4.13
N THR A 77 -23.52 22.40 5.41
CA THR A 77 -24.57 23.25 5.99
C THR A 77 -24.04 24.66 6.22
N PRO A 78 -24.80 25.69 5.83
CA PRO A 78 -24.54 27.06 6.28
C PRO A 78 -24.51 27.14 7.81
N PRO A 79 -23.79 28.10 8.39
CA PRO A 79 -23.72 28.29 9.84
C PRO A 79 -25.12 28.50 10.44
N ASP A 80 -25.52 27.63 11.36
CA ASP A 80 -26.78 27.73 12.09
C ASP A 80 -26.74 28.89 13.08
N GLY A 81 -27.73 29.78 13.02
CA GLY A 81 -28.13 30.60 14.18
C GLY A 81 -27.38 31.91 14.44
N THR A 82 -26.65 32.48 13.48
CA THR A 82 -26.22 33.88 13.62
C THR A 82 -26.70 34.73 12.45
N VAL A 83 -27.46 35.75 12.84
CA VAL A 83 -27.84 36.95 12.09
C VAL A 83 -26.86 37.21 10.94
N GLN A 84 -27.34 37.04 9.71
CA GLN A 84 -26.75 37.63 8.51
C GLN A 84 -25.24 37.48 8.40
N SER A 85 -24.72 36.25 8.23
CA SER A 85 -23.51 36.14 7.41
C SER A 85 -23.89 36.67 6.03
N SER A 86 -23.49 37.91 5.74
CA SER A 86 -23.58 38.59 4.43
C SER A 86 -22.70 37.91 3.38
N LEU A 87 -22.44 36.61 3.54
CA LEU A 87 -21.68 35.80 2.62
C LEU A 87 -22.45 35.77 1.31
N THR A 88 -21.96 36.57 0.39
CA THR A 88 -22.52 36.70 -0.93
C THR A 88 -22.20 35.45 -1.73
N CYS A 89 -23.07 35.06 -2.66
CA CYS A 89 -22.84 33.91 -3.54
C CYS A 89 -21.46 33.98 -4.24
N SER A 90 -21.06 35.18 -4.70
CA SER A 90 -19.74 35.44 -5.31
C SER A 90 -18.57 35.30 -4.33
N ALA A 91 -18.73 35.78 -3.09
CA ALA A 91 -17.73 35.63 -2.04
C ALA A 91 -17.54 34.15 -1.64
N ALA A 92 -18.62 33.37 -1.66
CA ALA A 92 -18.55 31.93 -1.39
C ALA A 92 -17.77 31.19 -2.48
N VAL A 93 -18.06 31.45 -3.76
CA VAL A 93 -17.38 30.81 -4.90
C VAL A 93 -15.89 31.14 -4.89
N THR A 94 -15.53 32.42 -4.74
CA THR A 94 -14.12 32.84 -4.68
C THR A 94 -13.37 32.20 -3.52
N LYS A 95 -13.96 32.17 -2.32
CA LYS A 95 -13.36 31.50 -1.17
C LYS A 95 -13.25 29.98 -1.36
N LEU A 96 -14.23 29.36 -1.99
CA LEU A 96 -14.19 27.93 -2.27
C LEU A 96 -13.10 27.61 -3.31
N GLY A 97 -12.95 28.46 -4.32
CA GLY A 97 -11.86 28.38 -5.31
C GLY A 97 -10.49 28.54 -4.65
N ASP A 98 -10.34 29.51 -3.73
CA ASP A 98 -9.11 29.71 -2.96
C ASP A 98 -8.79 28.51 -2.06
N VAL A 99 -9.80 27.88 -1.46
CA VAL A 99 -9.62 26.69 -0.61
C VAL A 99 -9.27 25.48 -1.46
N VAL A 100 -9.91 25.35 -2.62
CA VAL A 100 -9.64 24.28 -3.57
C VAL A 100 -8.20 24.46 -4.09
N ALA A 101 -7.88 25.55 -4.78
CA ALA A 101 -6.51 25.79 -5.28
C ALA A 101 -5.45 25.99 -4.17
N GLY A 102 -5.87 26.15 -2.91
CA GLY A 102 -5.03 26.59 -1.82
C GLY A 102 -4.17 25.53 -1.18
N LYS A 103 -3.20 26.01 -0.40
CA LYS A 103 -2.37 25.19 0.49
C LYS A 103 -3.14 24.38 1.54
N PRO A 104 -4.28 24.82 2.13
CA PRO A 104 -4.90 24.11 3.24
C PRO A 104 -5.29 22.67 2.89
N ILE A 105 -5.91 22.47 1.72
CA ILE A 105 -6.37 21.16 1.30
C ILE A 105 -5.22 20.26 0.83
N ALA A 106 -4.23 20.82 0.14
CA ALA A 106 -3.02 20.09 -0.23
C ALA A 106 -2.25 19.63 1.00
N SER A 107 -2.17 20.49 2.03
CA SER A 107 -1.55 20.15 3.32
C SER A 107 -2.34 19.06 4.06
N LEU A 108 -3.68 19.09 3.99
CA LEU A 108 -4.54 18.06 4.56
C LEU A 108 -4.30 16.71 3.87
N MET A 109 -4.31 16.67 2.54
CA MET A 109 -4.04 15.46 1.76
C MET A 109 -2.66 14.89 2.11
N THR A 110 -1.64 15.75 2.15
CA THR A 110 -0.27 15.34 2.50
C THR A 110 -0.19 14.77 3.92
N ALA A 111 -0.83 15.40 4.90
CA ALA A 111 -0.85 14.92 6.27
C ALA A 111 -1.57 13.57 6.41
N MET A 112 -2.62 13.36 5.62
CA MET A 112 -3.33 12.08 5.59
C MET A 112 -2.49 10.97 4.96
N ASP A 113 -1.79 11.25 3.86
CA ASP A 113 -0.85 10.30 3.25
C ASP A 113 0.26 9.92 4.23
N GLU A 114 0.82 10.89 4.96
CA GLU A 114 1.85 10.64 5.97
C GLU A 114 1.32 9.77 7.12
N PHE A 115 0.11 10.05 7.62
CA PHE A 115 -0.54 9.25 8.65
C PHE A 115 -0.70 7.79 8.21
N LEU A 116 -1.16 7.56 6.99
CA LEU A 116 -1.35 6.22 6.44
C LEU A 116 -0.04 5.49 6.20
N TYR A 117 0.97 6.21 5.70
CA TYR A 117 2.29 5.67 5.55
C TYR A 117 2.84 5.18 6.89
N ARG A 118 2.70 5.97 7.96
CA ARG A 118 3.13 5.58 9.31
C ARG A 118 2.39 4.34 9.83
N ILE A 119 1.10 4.20 9.55
CA ILE A 119 0.33 3.01 9.94
C ILE A 119 0.75 1.76 9.14
N ARG A 120 1.08 1.91 7.86
CA ARG A 120 1.46 0.79 6.98
C ARG A 120 2.93 0.39 7.11
N ALA A 121 3.80 1.32 7.51
CA ALA A 121 5.24 1.10 7.69
C ALA A 121 5.59 -0.17 8.50
N PRO A 122 5.01 -0.44 9.70
CA PRO A 122 5.36 -1.65 10.45
C PRO A 122 5.06 -2.94 9.68
N PHE A 123 3.96 -3.01 8.92
CA PHE A 123 3.62 -4.18 8.11
C PHE A 123 4.59 -4.38 6.95
N LEU A 124 5.04 -3.30 6.30
CA LEU A 124 6.05 -3.38 5.25
C LEU A 124 7.38 -3.88 5.81
N TYR A 125 7.80 -3.36 6.98
CA TYR A 125 9.04 -3.82 7.63
C TYR A 125 8.97 -5.28 8.07
N THR A 126 7.85 -5.75 8.62
CA THR A 126 7.73 -7.17 9.01
C THR A 126 7.74 -8.10 7.81
N ILE A 127 7.07 -7.74 6.71
CA ILE A 127 7.09 -8.50 5.46
C ILE A 127 8.52 -8.55 4.91
N THR A 128 9.19 -7.41 4.76
CA THR A 128 10.57 -7.38 4.26
C THR A 128 11.53 -8.18 5.13
N ALA A 129 11.44 -8.05 6.46
CA ALA A 129 12.24 -8.84 7.39
C ALA A 129 11.96 -10.35 7.26
N LEU A 130 10.69 -10.75 7.13
CA LEU A 130 10.31 -12.15 6.93
C LEU A 130 10.89 -12.71 5.64
N TRP A 131 10.81 -11.97 4.54
CA TRP A 131 11.42 -12.36 3.26
C TRP A 131 12.94 -12.46 3.34
N LEU A 132 13.60 -11.51 4.01
CA LEU A 132 15.05 -11.56 4.24
C LEU A 132 15.43 -12.80 5.04
N ILE A 133 14.73 -13.10 6.14
CA ILE A 133 14.97 -14.30 6.95
C ILE A 133 14.76 -15.57 6.13
N ALA A 134 13.67 -15.64 5.35
CA ALA A 134 13.39 -16.80 4.49
C ALA A 134 14.49 -17.02 3.45
N THR A 135 14.93 -15.96 2.78
CA THR A 135 16.01 -16.05 1.77
C THR A 135 17.35 -16.46 2.39
N LEU A 136 17.69 -15.93 3.56
CA LEU A 136 18.88 -16.31 4.32
C LEU A 136 18.82 -17.78 4.76
N TYR A 137 17.66 -18.25 5.22
CA TYR A 137 17.47 -19.65 5.62
C TYR A 137 17.64 -20.62 4.46
N ILE A 138 17.05 -20.29 3.30
CA ILE A 138 17.22 -21.07 2.06
C ILE A 138 18.69 -21.08 1.64
N LEU A 139 19.35 -19.92 1.61
CA LEU A 139 20.76 -19.81 1.24
C LEU A 139 21.65 -20.62 2.19
N HIS A 140 21.43 -20.50 3.51
CA HIS A 140 22.18 -21.28 4.50
C HIS A 140 21.98 -22.79 4.31
N SER A 141 20.74 -23.23 4.09
CA SER A 141 20.43 -24.65 3.85
C SER A 141 21.11 -25.19 2.58
N LEU A 142 21.17 -24.38 1.52
CA LEU A 142 21.85 -24.73 0.27
C LEU A 142 23.37 -24.79 0.44
N LEU A 143 23.98 -23.79 1.10
CA LEU A 143 25.41 -23.76 1.39
C LEU A 143 25.82 -24.95 2.26
N TYR A 144 25.08 -25.22 3.34
CA TYR A 144 25.34 -26.37 4.21
C TYR A 144 25.30 -27.69 3.43
N ARG A 145 24.29 -27.90 2.57
CA ARG A 145 24.21 -29.10 1.73
C ARG A 145 25.38 -29.18 0.75
N MET A 146 25.73 -28.09 0.08
CA MET A 146 26.85 -28.06 -0.88
C MET A 146 28.19 -28.31 -0.21
N ASP A 147 28.44 -27.74 0.97
CA ASP A 147 29.67 -27.94 1.73
C ASP A 147 29.79 -29.36 2.25
N VAL A 148 28.71 -29.94 2.78
CA VAL A 148 28.68 -31.36 3.19
C VAL A 148 28.93 -32.28 1.99
N LEU A 149 28.29 -32.01 0.84
CA LEU A 149 28.53 -32.78 -0.39
C LEU A 149 29.98 -32.64 -0.86
N ARG A 150 30.57 -31.44 -0.78
CA ARG A 150 31.96 -31.17 -1.16
C ARG A 150 32.95 -31.90 -0.26
N ILE A 151 32.78 -31.82 1.06
CA ILE A 151 33.62 -32.52 2.04
C ILE A 151 33.50 -34.04 1.85
N ARG A 152 32.28 -34.56 1.67
CA ARG A 152 32.05 -35.99 1.44
C ARG A 152 32.68 -36.47 0.13
N SER A 153 32.61 -35.67 -0.93
CA SER A 153 33.25 -35.97 -2.21
C SER A 153 34.78 -36.09 -2.09
N HIS A 154 35.43 -35.15 -1.40
CA HIS A 154 36.89 -35.22 -1.15
C HIS A 154 37.28 -36.43 -0.29
N LEU A 155 36.51 -36.73 0.75
CA LEU A 155 36.73 -37.92 1.59
C LEU A 155 36.57 -39.23 0.81
N LEU A 156 35.56 -39.33 -0.06
CA LEU A 156 35.34 -40.50 -0.91
C LEU A 156 36.47 -40.66 -1.94
N THR A 157 36.84 -39.58 -2.62
CA THR A 157 37.87 -39.60 -3.67
C THR A 157 39.24 -40.01 -3.11
N THR A 158 39.62 -39.45 -1.96
CA THR A 158 40.90 -39.79 -1.30
C THR A 158 40.92 -41.23 -0.77
N ARG A 159 39.84 -41.71 -0.14
CA ARG A 159 39.75 -43.12 0.30
C ARG A 159 39.78 -44.11 -0.85
N ALA A 160 39.04 -43.85 -1.92
CA ALA A 160 38.96 -44.74 -3.07
C ALA A 160 40.32 -44.87 -3.77
N SER A 161 41.08 -43.77 -3.88
CA SER A 161 42.37 -43.76 -4.58
C SER A 161 43.40 -44.76 -4.01
N HIS A 162 43.44 -44.95 -2.69
CA HIS A 162 44.34 -45.91 -2.03
C HIS A 162 43.87 -47.37 -2.11
N LEU A 163 42.62 -47.61 -2.50
CA LEU A 163 42.03 -48.95 -2.65
C LEU A 163 42.06 -49.46 -4.10
N ILE A 164 42.51 -48.63 -5.05
CA ILE A 164 42.70 -49.06 -6.44
C ILE A 164 43.99 -49.88 -6.50
N ASP A 165 43.84 -51.21 -6.51
CA ASP A 165 44.96 -52.12 -6.69
C ASP A 165 45.53 -51.97 -8.11
N VAL A 166 46.73 -51.42 -8.22
CA VAL A 166 47.45 -51.25 -9.50
C VAL A 166 47.67 -52.59 -10.20
N LYS A 167 47.71 -53.71 -9.46
CA LYS A 167 47.78 -55.05 -10.05
C LYS A 167 46.50 -55.42 -10.80
N ALA A 168 45.34 -54.92 -10.37
CA ALA A 168 44.08 -55.11 -11.09
C ALA A 168 44.01 -54.29 -12.39
N LEU A 169 44.74 -53.17 -12.48
CA LEU A 169 44.88 -52.37 -13.70
C LEU A 169 45.87 -52.96 -14.71
N LEU A 170 46.95 -53.58 -14.22
CA LEU A 170 48.00 -54.19 -15.06
C LEU A 170 47.69 -55.64 -15.46
N ALA A 171 46.85 -56.34 -14.69
CA ALA A 171 46.32 -57.64 -15.10
C ALA A 171 45.20 -57.42 -16.12
N GLY A 172 45.56 -57.34 -17.41
CA GLY A 172 44.65 -57.08 -18.53
C GLY A 172 43.56 -58.13 -18.81
N SER A 173 43.13 -58.91 -17.82
CA SER A 173 42.04 -59.87 -17.96
C SER A 173 41.69 -60.44 -16.58
N ARG A 174 40.66 -59.88 -15.94
CA ARG A 174 39.55 -60.58 -15.25
C ARG A 174 38.80 -59.60 -14.35
N ARG A 175 37.58 -59.27 -14.78
CA ARG A 175 36.49 -58.62 -14.01
C ARG A 175 36.94 -57.58 -12.98
N MET A 176 36.98 -56.31 -13.40
CA MET A 176 36.96 -55.20 -12.46
C MET A 176 35.61 -55.19 -11.73
N LEU A 177 35.65 -55.24 -10.39
CA LEU A 177 34.44 -55.01 -9.59
C LEU A 177 34.00 -53.56 -9.78
N SER A 178 32.80 -53.38 -10.34
CA SER A 178 32.17 -52.07 -10.50
C SER A 178 32.01 -51.39 -9.13
N LEU A 179 32.43 -50.12 -9.05
CA LEU A 179 32.35 -49.32 -7.82
C LEU A 179 30.89 -49.00 -7.41
N TYR A 180 29.93 -49.28 -8.30
CA TYR A 180 28.49 -49.25 -8.08
C TYR A 180 27.94 -50.65 -8.29
N LYS A 181 27.22 -51.18 -7.30
CA LYS A 181 26.79 -52.58 -7.22
C LYS A 181 25.91 -53.08 -8.37
N ASP A 182 25.40 -52.19 -9.23
CA ASP A 182 24.39 -52.51 -10.25
C ASP A 182 24.68 -51.88 -11.64
N VAL A 183 25.92 -51.48 -11.95
CA VAL A 183 26.25 -50.94 -13.28
C VAL A 183 27.57 -51.52 -13.81
N ASP A 184 27.46 -52.53 -14.66
CA ASP A 184 28.58 -53.12 -15.41
C ASP A 184 28.71 -52.37 -16.75
N TYR A 185 29.68 -51.46 -16.82
CA TYR A 185 29.89 -50.57 -17.99
C TYR A 185 30.81 -51.18 -19.07
N PHE A 186 31.36 -52.38 -18.82
CA PHE A 186 32.42 -52.98 -19.63
C PHE A 186 32.13 -54.45 -19.94
N ASP A 187 30.95 -54.73 -20.50
CA ASP A 187 30.75 -55.96 -21.28
C ASP A 187 30.88 -55.58 -22.76
N ASP A 188 32.13 -55.57 -23.25
CA ASP A 188 32.36 -55.64 -24.69
C ASP A 188 32.14 -57.09 -25.11
N ASP A 189 30.97 -57.36 -25.71
CA ASP A 189 30.64 -58.64 -26.35
C ASP A 189 31.64 -58.92 -27.49
N LEU A 190 32.68 -59.69 -27.18
CA LEU A 190 33.64 -60.15 -28.16
C LEU A 190 33.04 -61.33 -28.93
N HIS A 191 32.19 -61.04 -29.92
CA HIS A 191 31.82 -61.98 -30.96
C HIS A 191 33.06 -62.36 -31.78
N SER A 192 33.48 -63.62 -31.69
CA SER A 192 34.15 -64.35 -32.78
C SER A 192 33.79 -65.83 -32.73
#